data_AF-A4I077-F1
#
_entry.id   AF-A4I077-F1
#
_cell.length_a   1.000
_cell.length_b   1.000
_cell.length_c   1.000
_cell.angle_alpha   90.00
_cell.angle_beta   90.00
_cell.angle_gamma   90.00
#
_symmetry.space_group_name_H-M   'P 1'
#
loop_
_entity.id
_entity.type
_entity.pdbx_description
1 polymer ?
#
loop_
_entity_poly.entity_id
_entity_poly.type
_entity_poly.pdbx_seq_one_letter_code
_entity_poly.pdbx_strand_id
1 'polypeptide(L)'
;MRRFTSRIAAFAAVPAAEQTRQLHFPISPPPIEIDYLDSDPLEFAVRTEARRWGFDDLQYMRELAFVRIKNNPSIGDFRNMTPEERRDLFWGSDRQDFFRYITLKLTGHPEHLYHRGW
;
A
#
# COMPACT_ATOMS: atom_id res chain seq x y z
N MET A 1 -54.18 15.65 27.06
CA MET A 1 -55.24 14.84 26.42
C MET A 1 -54.65 14.04 25.27
N ARG A 2 -55.12 12.79 25.14
CA ARG A 2 -55.17 11.90 23.96
C ARG A 2 -53.88 11.34 23.33
N ARG A 3 -53.78 10.01 23.49
CA ARG A 3 -53.12 9.05 22.60
C ARG A 3 -53.62 9.21 21.16
N PHE A 4 -52.68 9.29 20.22
CA PHE A 4 -52.91 9.00 18.81
C PHE A 4 -52.18 7.69 18.48
N THR A 5 -52.94 6.61 18.39
CA THR A 5 -52.48 5.36 17.75
C THR A 5 -52.73 5.51 16.25
N SER A 6 -51.68 5.81 15.48
CA SER A 6 -51.75 5.74 14.02
C SER A 6 -51.27 4.37 13.57
N ARG A 7 -52.24 3.51 13.24
CA ARG A 7 -52.03 2.30 12.44
C ARG A 7 -51.68 2.74 11.01
N ILE A 8 -50.41 2.67 10.62
CA ILE A 8 -50.03 2.52 9.22
C ILE A 8 -49.46 1.12 9.08
N ALA A 9 -50.36 0.18 8.81
CA ALA A 9 -50.04 -1.10 8.23
C ALA A 9 -50.16 -0.96 6.71
N ALA A 10 -49.33 -1.72 6.00
CA ALA A 10 -49.34 -1.98 4.56
C ALA A 10 -48.70 -0.92 3.66
N PHE A 11 -47.40 -1.09 3.39
CA PHE A 11 -46.94 -1.48 2.06
C PHE A 11 -45.81 -2.50 2.21
N ALA A 12 -46.16 -3.76 1.99
CA ALA A 12 -45.24 -4.87 1.83
C ALA A 12 -44.65 -4.83 0.41
N ALA A 13 -43.40 -5.27 0.31
CA ALA A 13 -42.70 -5.72 -0.90
C ALA A 13 -42.48 -4.63 -1.97
N VAL A 14 -41.27 -4.41 -2.49
CA VAL A 14 -40.29 -5.39 -2.94
C VAL A 14 -38.89 -4.83 -2.66
N PRO A 15 -37.93 -5.63 -2.16
CA PRO A 15 -36.54 -5.20 -2.07
C PRO A 15 -36.06 -4.86 -3.48
N ALA A 16 -35.45 -3.70 -3.64
CA ALA A 16 -34.85 -3.28 -4.90
C ALA A 16 -33.71 -4.24 -5.30
N ALA A 17 -34.10 -5.38 -5.87
CA ALA A 17 -33.31 -6.24 -6.73
C ALA A 17 -33.13 -5.61 -8.13
N GLU A 18 -33.60 -4.39 -8.34
CA GLU A 18 -33.27 -3.50 -9.45
C GLU A 18 -32.53 -2.31 -8.84
N GLN A 19 -31.23 -2.20 -8.83
CA GLN A 19 -30.38 -2.22 -10.01
C GLN A 19 -28.97 -2.44 -9.48
N THR A 20 -28.52 -3.69 -9.46
CA THR A 20 -27.14 -3.99 -9.84
C THR A 20 -26.99 -3.53 -11.29
N ARG A 21 -26.93 -2.20 -11.49
CA ARG A 21 -26.15 -1.62 -12.57
C ARG A 21 -24.77 -2.15 -12.28
N GLN A 22 -24.46 -3.29 -12.87
CA GLN A 22 -23.12 -3.68 -13.20
C GLN A 22 -22.55 -2.43 -13.85
N LEU A 23 -21.79 -1.66 -13.07
CA LEU A 23 -21.02 -0.56 -13.59
C LEU A 23 -20.16 -1.26 -14.65
N HIS A 24 -20.52 -1.05 -15.92
CA HIS A 24 -19.83 -1.62 -17.07
C HIS A 24 -18.35 -1.22 -17.11
N PHE A 25 -17.99 -0.28 -16.24
CA PHE A 25 -16.63 0.09 -15.91
C PHE A 25 -16.35 -0.45 -14.52
N PRO A 26 -15.31 -1.29 -14.33
CA PRO A 26 -14.82 -1.54 -12.99
C PRO A 26 -14.54 -0.16 -12.35
N ILE A 27 -15.04 0.05 -11.13
CA ILE A 27 -14.96 1.33 -10.40
C ILE A 27 -13.51 1.86 -10.36
N SER A 28 -12.55 0.97 -10.48
CA SER A 28 -11.14 1.24 -10.68
C SER A 28 -10.55 0.22 -11.67
N PRO A 29 -9.65 0.63 -12.59
CA PRO A 29 -8.88 -0.35 -13.35
C PRO A 29 -8.16 -1.30 -12.38
N PRO A 30 -7.93 -2.57 -12.76
CA PRO A 30 -7.10 -3.45 -11.95
C PRO A 30 -5.78 -2.73 -11.65
N PRO A 31 -5.24 -2.81 -10.42
CA PRO A 31 -3.96 -2.20 -10.12
C PRO A 31 -2.95 -2.66 -11.17
N ILE A 32 -2.36 -1.72 -11.92
CA ILE A 32 -1.34 -2.06 -12.92
C ILE A 32 -0.22 -2.73 -12.16
N GLU A 33 0.01 -4.03 -12.36
CA GLU A 33 1.18 -4.68 -11.79
C GLU A 33 2.41 -4.09 -12.49
N ILE A 34 3.28 -3.43 -11.71
CA ILE A 34 4.52 -2.85 -12.23
C ILE A 34 5.61 -3.87 -11.97
N ASP A 35 6.21 -4.32 -13.07
CA ASP A 35 7.46 -5.06 -13.06
C ASP A 35 8.61 -4.06 -13.11
N TYR A 36 9.39 -4.04 -12.04
CA TYR A 36 10.49 -3.11 -11.87
C TYR A 36 11.76 -3.64 -12.55
N LEU A 37 12.35 -2.81 -13.41
CA LEU A 37 13.58 -3.10 -14.11
C LEU A 37 14.78 -2.87 -13.19
N ASP A 38 15.88 -3.59 -13.43
CA ASP A 38 17.12 -3.40 -12.65
C ASP A 38 17.68 -1.99 -12.78
N SER A 39 17.43 -1.31 -13.91
CA SER A 39 17.85 0.06 -14.16
C SER A 39 17.00 1.12 -13.46
N ASP A 40 15.82 0.75 -12.95
CA ASP A 40 14.93 1.71 -12.31
C ASP A 40 15.49 2.14 -10.95
N PRO A 41 15.33 3.41 -10.56
CA PRO A 41 15.75 3.86 -9.24
C PRO A 41 14.86 3.25 -8.15
N LEU A 42 15.44 2.82 -7.03
CA LEU A 42 14.69 2.30 -5.89
C LEU A 42 13.67 3.31 -5.37
N GLU A 43 13.99 4.60 -5.44
CA GLU A 43 13.05 5.68 -5.08
C GLU A 43 11.76 5.57 -5.88
N PHE A 44 11.82 5.23 -7.19
CA PHE A 44 10.61 5.10 -8.01
C PHE A 44 9.72 3.95 -7.54
N ALA A 45 10.30 2.80 -7.19
CA ALA A 45 9.55 1.68 -6.64
C ALA A 45 8.93 2.03 -5.29
N VAL A 46 9.72 2.57 -4.36
CA VAL A 46 9.24 2.96 -3.03
C VAL A 46 8.13 4.01 -3.13
N ARG A 47 8.26 5.00 -4.02
CA ARG A 47 7.22 6.01 -4.26
C ARG A 47 5.92 5.40 -4.74
N THR A 48 6.02 4.52 -5.72
CA THR A 48 4.86 3.95 -6.38
C THR A 48 4.11 3.02 -5.45
N GLU A 49 4.84 2.19 -4.70
CA GLU A 49 4.26 1.30 -3.72
C GLU A 49 3.73 2.04 -2.48
N ALA A 50 4.45 3.04 -1.94
CA ALA A 50 3.96 3.81 -0.79
C ALA A 50 2.64 4.53 -1.09
N ARG A 51 2.47 5.06 -2.32
CA ARG A 51 1.21 5.66 -2.76
C ARG A 51 0.07 4.64 -2.85
N ARG A 52 0.35 3.43 -3.32
CA ARG A 52 -0.65 2.33 -3.33
C ARG A 52 -1.09 1.94 -1.94
N TRP A 53 -0.16 2.00 -0.99
CA TRP A 53 -0.42 1.73 0.42
C TRP A 53 -1.14 2.87 1.15
N GLY A 54 -1.38 4.01 0.50
CA GLY A 54 -2.08 5.13 1.10
C GLY A 54 -1.27 5.84 2.18
N PHE A 55 0.06 5.89 2.04
CA PHE A 55 0.91 6.67 2.94
C PHE A 55 0.48 8.14 2.93
N ASP A 56 0.38 8.73 4.12
CA ASP A 56 0.25 10.18 4.23
C ASP A 56 1.56 10.89 3.79
N ASP A 57 1.50 12.20 3.59
CA ASP A 57 2.66 12.97 3.10
C ASP A 57 3.89 12.87 4.04
N LEU A 58 3.70 12.74 5.35
CA LEU A 58 4.80 12.66 6.32
C LEU A 58 5.46 11.27 6.31
N GLN A 59 4.66 10.20 6.31
CA GLN A 59 5.13 8.83 6.16
C GLN A 59 5.84 8.67 4.81
N TYR A 60 5.26 9.21 3.74
CA TYR A 60 5.83 9.20 2.41
C TYR A 60 7.19 9.92 2.35
N MET A 61 7.30 11.11 2.93
CA MET A 61 8.58 11.83 3.00
C MET A 61 9.64 11.11 3.82
N ARG A 62 9.25 10.47 4.93
CA ARG A 62 10.15 9.69 5.78
C ARG A 62 10.75 8.50 5.03
N GLU A 63 9.92 7.67 4.40
CA GLU A 63 10.40 6.47 3.67
C GLU A 63 11.29 6.84 2.48
N LEU A 64 11.00 7.95 1.81
CA LEU A 64 11.84 8.40 0.69
C LEU A 64 13.17 8.99 1.13
N ALA A 65 13.23 9.61 2.31
CA ALA A 65 14.48 10.14 2.83
C ALA A 65 15.52 9.03 2.99
N PHE A 66 15.10 7.85 3.46
CA PHE A 66 15.95 6.68 3.64
C PHE A 66 16.64 6.22 2.36
N VAL A 67 15.88 6.09 1.27
CA VAL A 67 16.41 5.72 -0.05
C VAL A 67 17.37 6.78 -0.60
N ARG A 68 17.02 8.06 -0.41
CA ARG A 68 17.80 9.20 -0.93
C ARG A 68 19.11 9.43 -0.20
N ILE A 69 19.15 9.24 1.12
CA ILE A 69 20.36 9.41 1.93
C ILE A 69 21.47 8.44 1.46
N LYS A 70 21.10 7.31 0.88
CA LYS A 70 22.02 6.26 0.42
C LYS A 70 22.27 6.30 -1.10
N ASN A 71 22.24 7.48 -1.71
CA ASN A 71 22.48 7.73 -3.13
C ASN A 71 21.44 7.12 -4.10
N ASN A 72 20.24 6.77 -3.63
CA ASN A 72 19.16 6.24 -4.48
C ASN A 72 19.64 5.09 -5.40
N PRO A 73 19.99 3.93 -4.82
CA PRO A 73 20.47 2.79 -5.58
C PRO A 73 19.44 2.34 -6.63
N SER A 74 19.92 1.65 -7.67
CA SER A 74 19.01 1.01 -8.62
C SER A 74 18.33 -0.21 -7.97
N ILE A 75 17.26 -0.69 -8.59
CA ILE A 75 16.58 -1.90 -8.14
C ILE A 75 17.47 -3.14 -8.34
N GLY A 76 18.33 -3.14 -9.36
CA GLY A 76 19.37 -4.15 -9.53
C GLY A 76 20.36 -4.16 -8.37
N ASP A 77 20.83 -2.98 -7.94
CA ASP A 77 21.70 -2.87 -6.75
C ASP A 77 20.97 -3.39 -5.51
N PHE A 78 19.72 -2.99 -5.31
CA PHE A 78 18.90 -3.45 -4.18
C PHE A 78 18.75 -4.98 -4.14
N ARG A 79 18.53 -5.62 -5.31
CA ARG A 79 18.47 -7.09 -5.43
C ARG A 79 19.80 -7.77 -5.10
N ASN A 80 20.93 -7.13 -5.40
CA ASN A 80 22.26 -7.66 -5.12
C ASN A 80 22.77 -7.37 -3.70
N MET A 81 22.16 -6.44 -2.98
CA MET A 81 22.47 -6.16 -1.57
C MET A 81 22.13 -7.35 -0.67
N THR A 82 22.93 -7.52 0.39
CA THR A 82 22.60 -8.41 1.50
C THR A 82 21.39 -7.91 2.28
N PRO A 83 20.65 -8.78 3.00
CA PRO A 83 19.55 -8.36 3.86
C PRO A 83 19.96 -7.29 4.89
N GLU A 84 21.20 -7.34 5.38
CA GLU A 84 21.75 -6.36 6.30
C GLU A 84 21.93 -4.98 5.65
N GLU A 85 22.42 -4.93 4.41
CA GLU A 85 22.56 -3.69 3.64
C GLU A 85 21.20 -3.10 3.28
N ARG A 86 20.24 -3.93 2.85
CA ARG A 86 18.86 -3.50 2.59
C ARG A 86 18.21 -2.92 3.85
N ARG A 87 18.39 -3.57 5.00
CA ARG A 87 17.92 -3.05 6.29
C ARG A 87 18.55 -1.70 6.62
N ASP A 88 19.84 -1.54 6.36
CA ASP A 88 20.55 -0.27 6.61
C ASP A 88 20.02 0.88 5.74
N LEU A 89 19.51 0.59 4.54
CA LEU A 89 18.84 1.59 3.71
C LEU A 89 17.63 2.18 4.41
N PHE A 90 16.82 1.37 5.10
CA PHE A 90 15.58 1.76 5.78
C PHE A 90 15.78 1.99 7.28
N TRP A 91 16.99 2.34 7.71
CA TRP A 91 17.29 2.57 9.12
C TRP A 91 16.39 3.67 9.70
N GLY A 92 15.49 3.29 10.61
CA GLY A 92 14.61 4.22 11.31
C GLY A 92 13.19 4.30 10.74
N SER A 93 12.88 3.53 9.69
CA SER A 93 11.49 3.26 9.34
C SER A 93 10.83 2.47 10.46
N ASP A 94 9.69 2.95 10.95
CA ASP A 94 8.80 2.21 11.85
C ASP A 94 7.82 1.31 11.08
N ARG A 95 7.81 1.40 9.74
CA ARG A 95 6.94 0.64 8.84
C ARG A 95 7.56 -0.69 8.44
N GLN A 96 7.65 -1.59 9.42
CA GLN A 96 8.12 -2.97 9.19
C GLN A 96 7.26 -3.73 8.18
N ASP A 97 5.96 -3.42 8.13
CA ASP A 97 4.99 -3.98 7.18
C ASP A 97 5.32 -3.59 5.74
N PHE A 98 5.63 -2.32 5.51
CA PHE A 98 5.99 -1.81 4.18
C PHE A 98 7.37 -2.30 3.74
N PHE A 99 8.36 -2.31 4.64
CA PHE A 99 9.69 -2.88 4.33
C PHE A 99 9.60 -4.36 3.95
N ARG A 100 8.79 -5.14 4.68
CA ARG A 100 8.55 -6.55 4.36
C ARG A 100 7.89 -6.72 2.99
N TYR A 101 6.95 -5.84 2.66
CA TYR A 101 6.29 -5.85 1.36
C TYR A 101 7.26 -5.50 0.23
N ILE A 102 8.05 -4.43 0.36
CA ILE A 102 8.95 -3.99 -0.72
C ILE A 102 10.05 -5.03 -0.98
N THR A 103 10.56 -5.68 0.05
CA THR A 103 11.52 -6.78 -0.09
C THR A 103 10.90 -7.98 -0.77
N LEU A 104 9.70 -8.42 -0.35
CA LEU A 104 8.96 -9.46 -1.05
C LEU A 104 8.74 -9.12 -2.54
N LYS A 105 8.33 -7.87 -2.84
CA LYS A 105 8.02 -7.43 -4.21
C LYS A 105 9.26 -7.36 -5.11
N LEU A 106 10.40 -6.92 -4.58
CA LEU A 106 11.61 -6.68 -5.38
C LEU A 106 12.58 -7.86 -5.41
N THR A 107 12.63 -8.69 -4.36
CA THR A 107 13.60 -9.79 -4.19
C THR A 107 12.94 -11.17 -4.13
N GLY A 108 11.61 -11.22 -4.05
CA GLY A 108 10.85 -12.47 -3.86
C GLY A 108 10.87 -13.02 -2.44
N HIS A 109 11.62 -12.38 -1.52
CA HIS A 109 11.79 -12.86 -0.14
C HIS A 109 11.39 -11.74 0.83
N PRO A 110 10.42 -11.99 1.73
CA PRO A 110 10.05 -11.00 2.72
C PRO A 110 11.14 -10.89 3.79
N GLU A 111 11.57 -9.68 4.09
CA GLU A 111 12.53 -9.39 5.15
C GLU A 111 11.89 -8.58 6.28
N HIS A 112 12.52 -8.59 7.44
CA HIS A 112 12.06 -7.87 8.62
C HIS A 112 13.11 -6.88 9.10
N LEU A 113 12.67 -5.67 9.47
CA LEU A 113 13.49 -4.75 10.23
C LEU A 113 13.56 -5.25 11.68
N TYR A 114 14.53 -6.11 11.99
CA TYR A 114 14.92 -6.30 13.39
C TYR A 114 15.60 -5.02 13.85
N HIS A 115 14.86 -4.11 14.50
CA HIS A 115 15.49 -2.97 15.16
C HIS A 115 16.48 -3.52 16.20
N ARG A 116 17.76 -3.23 16.03
CA ARG A 116 18.75 -3.50 17.07
C ARG A 116 18.44 -2.56 18.24
N GLY A 117 17.64 -3.01 19.22
CA GLY A 117 17.54 -2.35 20.52
C GLY A 117 16.19 -1.75 20.93
N TRP A 118 15.07 -2.39 20.61
CA TRP A 118 13.81 -2.18 21.35
C TRP A 118 13.32 -3.50 21.92
#